data_AF-A0A9X3BGP7-F1
#
_entry.id   AF-A0A9X3BGP7-F1
#
_cell.length_a   1.000
_cell.length_b   1.000
_cell.length_c   1.000
_cell.angle_alpha   90.00
_cell.angle_beta   90.00
_cell.angle_gamma   90.00
#
_symmetry.space_group_name_H-M   'P 1'
#
loop_
_entity.id
_entity.type
_entity.pdbx_description
1 polymer ?
#
loop_
_entity_poly.entity_id
_entity_poly.type
_entity_poly.pdbx_seq_one_letter_code
_entity_poly.pdbx_strand_id
1 'polypeptide(L)'
;MKIFNVRYFLVGLGFLFLLPNFLPRPKVLLVNMGHRWERFDPQLALRLQSVDDLLQYTDSAAKANRSDSSPLGYANELANVVRNRFYHGYSNYSLRENWIAVIAGSLIWSDLSAIVLPNDILKYPNAACSQQSIVMMECFKRKGIPFRKIGYDHHFALEGLVQGKWYYFDPDLEPEFYDVKRNSIDSIFAKQEEFTIYKNRLDSAGIESGLANKTIGEVNTPPAPRASLFHLVTKVLSKTLWLLPLGLLFYFNRRKKLTKGRLYEENELAA
;
A
#
# COMPACT_ATOMS: atom_id res chain seq x y z
N MET A 1 -48.92 3.03 9.51
CA MET A 1 -47.46 2.91 9.44
C MET A 1 -47.08 1.44 9.55
N LYS A 2 -46.62 0.79 8.47
CA LYS A 2 -46.28 -0.65 8.51
C LYS A 2 -45.06 -0.84 9.42
N ILE A 3 -45.18 -1.69 10.45
CA ILE A 3 -44.08 -2.02 11.36
C ILE A 3 -43.00 -2.70 10.52
N PHE A 4 -41.89 -2.01 10.31
CA PHE A 4 -40.74 -2.55 9.61
C PHE A 4 -40.21 -3.74 10.42
N ASN A 5 -40.17 -4.92 9.80
CA ASN A 5 -39.75 -6.13 10.51
C ASN A 5 -38.23 -6.11 10.67
N VAL A 6 -37.79 -5.65 11.84
CA VAL A 6 -36.38 -5.53 12.25
C VAL A 6 -35.59 -6.81 11.97
N ARG A 7 -36.21 -7.99 12.01
CA ARG A 7 -35.53 -9.25 11.68
C ARG A 7 -35.09 -9.30 10.23
N TYR A 8 -35.99 -9.01 9.30
CA TYR A 8 -35.67 -9.03 7.87
C TYR A 8 -34.64 -7.96 7.52
N PHE A 9 -34.70 -6.80 8.18
CA PHE A 9 -33.68 -5.76 8.03
C PHE A 9 -32.28 -6.22 8.44
N LEU A 10 -32.13 -6.82 9.63
CA LEU A 10 -30.84 -7.30 10.11
C LEU A 10 -30.28 -8.43 9.22
N VAL A 11 -31.15 -9.34 8.76
CA VAL A 11 -30.75 -10.37 7.79
C VAL A 11 -30.26 -9.71 6.49
N GLY A 12 -31.04 -8.78 5.93
CA GLY A 12 -30.67 -8.05 4.73
C GLY A 12 -29.36 -7.29 4.86
N LEU A 13 -29.13 -6.62 6.00
CA LEU A 13 -27.89 -5.90 6.29
C LEU A 13 -26.69 -6.84 6.43
N GLY A 14 -26.88 -8.01 7.06
CA GLY A 14 -25.86 -9.05 7.15
C GLY A 14 -25.44 -9.54 5.77
N PHE A 15 -26.40 -9.84 4.89
CA PHE A 15 -26.10 -10.19 3.51
C PHE A 15 -25.40 -9.06 2.76
N LEU A 16 -25.88 -7.81 2.90
CA LEU A 16 -25.27 -6.64 2.24
C LEU A 16 -23.78 -6.50 2.58
N PHE A 17 -23.39 -6.64 3.85
CA PHE A 17 -21.99 -6.57 4.27
C PHE A 17 -21.17 -7.82 3.93
N LEU A 18 -21.83 -8.96 3.75
CA LEU A 18 -21.18 -10.21 3.38
C LEU A 18 -20.86 -10.25 1.88
N LEU A 19 -21.75 -9.74 1.02
CA LEU A 19 -21.67 -9.82 -0.44
C LEU A 19 -20.31 -9.39 -1.04
N PRO A 20 -19.68 -8.27 -0.63
CA PRO A 20 -18.39 -7.86 -1.19
C PRO A 20 -17.29 -8.93 -1.09
N ASN A 21 -17.35 -9.80 -0.07
CA ASN A 21 -16.34 -10.86 0.13
C ASN A 21 -16.35 -11.94 -0.96
N PHE A 22 -17.45 -12.06 -1.70
CA PHE A 22 -17.64 -13.04 -2.76
C PHE A 22 -17.43 -12.46 -4.17
N LEU A 23 -17.16 -11.17 -4.30
CA LEU A 23 -16.82 -10.57 -5.59
C LEU A 23 -15.57 -11.26 -6.19
N PRO A 24 -15.49 -11.42 -7.52
CA PRO A 24 -14.29 -11.95 -8.15
C PRO A 24 -13.08 -11.08 -7.78
N ARG A 25 -11.90 -11.68 -7.63
CA ARG A 25 -10.68 -10.88 -7.50
C ARG A 25 -10.54 -10.09 -8.79
N PRO A 26 -10.21 -8.79 -8.72
CA PRO A 26 -9.87 -8.06 -9.93
C PRO A 26 -8.76 -8.84 -10.63
N LYS A 27 -8.95 -9.15 -11.91
CA LYS A 27 -7.86 -9.73 -12.69
C LYS A 27 -6.74 -8.70 -12.68
N VAL A 28 -5.54 -9.14 -12.31
CA VAL A 28 -4.34 -8.34 -12.52
C VAL A 28 -4.20 -8.17 -14.03
N LEU A 29 -4.69 -7.04 -14.54
CA LEU A 29 -4.49 -6.69 -15.94
C LEU A 29 -3.04 -6.24 -16.06
N LEU A 30 -2.22 -7.08 -16.68
CA LEU A 30 -0.86 -6.75 -17.07
C LEU A 30 -0.91 -5.84 -18.31
N VAL A 31 -1.48 -4.65 -18.13
CA VAL A 31 -1.46 -3.60 -19.15
C VAL A 31 -0.47 -2.57 -18.63
N ASN A 32 0.71 -2.50 -19.26
CA ASN A 32 1.65 -1.42 -18.95
C ASN A 32 1.03 -0.10 -19.42
N MET A 33 0.46 0.65 -18.48
CA MET A 33 -0.07 2.00 -18.68
C MET A 33 0.90 3.07 -18.18
N GLY A 34 2.09 2.66 -17.73
CA GLY A 34 3.11 3.57 -17.25
C GLY A 34 3.86 4.24 -18.39
N HIS A 35 4.90 4.98 -18.04
CA HIS A 35 5.74 5.66 -19.02
C HIS A 35 6.50 4.65 -19.88
N ARG A 36 6.76 5.02 -21.15
CA ARG A 36 7.46 4.14 -22.11
C ARG A 36 8.89 3.77 -21.69
N TRP A 37 9.49 4.54 -20.78
CA TRP A 37 10.85 4.33 -20.29
C TRP A 37 10.92 3.42 -19.06
N GLU A 38 9.78 3.03 -18.47
CA GLU A 38 9.75 2.17 -17.30
C GLU A 38 10.22 0.76 -17.63
N ARG A 39 10.95 0.16 -16.70
CA ARG A 39 11.60 -1.15 -16.91
C ARG A 39 10.74 -2.34 -16.49
N PHE A 40 9.43 -2.14 -16.36
CA PHE A 40 8.50 -3.12 -15.84
C PHE A 40 8.62 -4.50 -16.52
N ASP A 41 8.87 -5.53 -15.71
CA ASP A 41 8.87 -6.94 -16.08
C ASP A 41 7.61 -7.63 -15.51
N PRO A 42 6.67 -8.06 -16.36
CA PRO A 42 5.45 -8.73 -15.91
C PRO A 42 5.71 -10.05 -15.17
N GLN A 43 6.84 -10.72 -15.40
CA GLN A 43 7.18 -11.96 -14.69
C GLN A 43 7.50 -11.68 -13.22
N LEU A 44 8.15 -10.55 -12.92
CA LEU A 44 8.41 -10.14 -11.54
C LEU A 44 7.10 -9.79 -10.83
N ALA A 45 6.14 -9.18 -11.52
CA ALA A 45 4.81 -8.90 -10.95
C ALA A 45 4.06 -10.15 -10.50
N LEU A 46 4.20 -11.24 -11.26
CA LEU A 46 3.57 -12.53 -10.94
C LEU A 46 4.28 -13.26 -9.79
N ARG A 47 5.60 -13.10 -9.66
CA ARG A 47 6.42 -13.86 -8.71
C ARG A 47 6.63 -13.16 -7.37
N LEU A 48 6.73 -11.84 -7.36
CA LEU A 48 7.11 -11.05 -6.19
C LEU A 48 5.86 -10.40 -5.60
N GLN A 49 5.10 -11.18 -4.83
CA GLN A 49 3.79 -10.78 -4.29
C GLN A 49 3.81 -10.43 -2.80
N SER A 50 4.98 -10.47 -2.18
CA SER A 50 5.23 -10.09 -0.80
C SER A 50 6.63 -9.50 -0.65
N VAL A 51 6.85 -8.79 0.45
CA VAL A 51 8.17 -8.25 0.79
C VAL A 51 9.19 -9.38 0.93
N ASP A 52 8.78 -10.54 1.45
CA ASP A 52 9.68 -11.69 1.60
C ASP A 52 10.10 -12.26 0.25
N ASP A 53 9.18 -12.37 -0.72
CA ASP A 53 9.52 -12.77 -2.10
C ASP A 53 10.51 -11.78 -2.74
N LEU A 54 10.25 -10.47 -2.56
CA LEU A 54 11.08 -9.41 -3.10
C LEU A 54 12.50 -9.46 -2.51
N LEU A 55 12.61 -9.64 -1.19
CA LEU A 55 13.91 -9.77 -0.49
C LEU A 55 14.65 -11.04 -0.90
N GLN A 56 13.98 -12.19 -0.98
CA GLN A 56 14.59 -13.44 -1.41
C GLN A 56 15.11 -13.35 -2.87
N TYR A 57 14.32 -12.72 -3.75
CA TYR A 57 14.74 -12.47 -5.13
C TYR A 57 15.94 -11.52 -5.17
N THR A 58 15.89 -10.42 -4.43
CA THR A 58 16.98 -9.44 -4.35
C THR A 58 18.27 -10.08 -3.81
N ASP A 59 18.18 -10.90 -2.77
CA ASP A 59 19.33 -11.63 -2.22
C ASP A 59 19.95 -12.57 -3.27
N SER A 60 19.12 -13.23 -4.08
CA SER A 60 19.57 -14.12 -5.15
C SER A 60 20.21 -13.34 -6.30
N ALA A 61 19.60 -12.24 -6.73
CA ALA A 61 20.11 -11.35 -7.77
C ALA A 61 21.43 -10.70 -7.36
N ALA A 62 21.51 -10.21 -6.11
CA ALA A 62 22.71 -9.56 -5.58
C ALA A 62 23.90 -10.52 -5.55
N LYS A 63 23.69 -11.79 -5.16
CA LYS A 63 24.72 -12.84 -5.21
C LYS A 63 25.15 -13.15 -6.64
N ALA A 64 24.20 -13.31 -7.56
CA ALA A 64 24.50 -13.61 -8.96
C ALA A 64 25.31 -12.49 -9.63
N ASN A 65 24.98 -11.23 -9.32
CA ASN A 65 25.64 -10.04 -9.86
C ASN A 65 26.89 -9.62 -9.07
N ARG A 66 27.23 -10.31 -7.98
CA ARG A 66 28.29 -9.93 -7.01
C ARG A 66 28.10 -8.55 -6.39
N SER A 67 26.86 -8.03 -6.41
CA SER A 67 26.43 -6.78 -5.79
C SER A 67 26.31 -6.91 -4.26
N ASP A 68 26.26 -8.12 -3.73
CA ASP A 68 26.23 -8.44 -2.30
C ASP A 68 27.57 -8.16 -1.58
N SER A 69 28.65 -8.00 -2.35
CA SER A 69 29.98 -7.64 -1.84
C SER A 69 30.04 -6.25 -1.17
N SER A 70 29.03 -5.39 -1.38
CA SER A 70 28.90 -4.12 -0.66
C SER A 70 27.44 -3.82 -0.28
N PRO A 71 27.19 -3.22 0.90
CA PRO A 71 25.85 -2.79 1.29
C PRO A 71 25.19 -1.82 0.29
N LEU A 72 25.97 -0.98 -0.40
CA LEU A 72 25.45 -0.06 -1.43
C LEU A 72 25.10 -0.81 -2.71
N GLY A 73 25.90 -1.81 -3.09
CA GLY A 73 25.59 -2.71 -4.20
C GLY A 73 24.27 -3.43 -3.97
N TYR A 74 24.04 -3.97 -2.77
CA TYR A 74 22.76 -4.57 -2.41
C TYR A 74 21.59 -3.57 -2.49
N ALA A 75 21.75 -2.35 -1.97
CA ALA A 75 20.70 -1.33 -2.03
C ALA A 75 20.38 -0.90 -3.48
N ASN A 76 21.39 -0.83 -4.35
CA ASN A 76 21.20 -0.59 -5.78
C ASN A 76 20.49 -1.77 -6.48
N GLU A 77 20.83 -3.01 -6.13
CA GLU A 77 20.15 -4.20 -6.63
C GLU A 77 18.68 -4.18 -6.23
N LEU A 78 18.36 -3.92 -4.96
CA LEU A 78 16.99 -3.77 -4.48
C LEU A 78 16.24 -2.68 -5.25
N ALA A 79 16.86 -1.52 -5.47
CA ALA A 79 16.26 -0.43 -6.26
C ALA A 79 15.93 -0.93 -7.67
N ASN A 80 16.84 -1.64 -8.32
CA ASN A 80 16.61 -2.22 -9.65
C ASN A 80 15.46 -3.25 -9.62
N VAL A 81 15.39 -4.13 -8.62
CA VAL A 81 14.29 -5.09 -8.49
C VAL A 81 12.95 -4.37 -8.35
N VAL A 82 12.86 -3.32 -7.53
CA VAL A 82 11.62 -2.54 -7.36
C VAL A 82 11.22 -1.84 -8.67
N ARG A 83 12.16 -1.23 -9.39
CA ARG A 83 11.93 -0.58 -10.69
C ARG A 83 11.39 -1.55 -11.73
N ASN A 84 12.01 -2.72 -11.86
CA ASN A 84 11.52 -3.74 -12.79
C ASN A 84 10.21 -4.39 -12.29
N ARG A 85 9.86 -4.25 -11.01
CA ARG A 85 8.66 -4.88 -10.43
C ARG A 85 7.40 -4.06 -10.69
N PHE A 86 7.48 -2.74 -10.77
CA PHE A 86 6.31 -1.89 -10.90
C PHE A 86 6.34 -1.07 -12.20
N TYR A 87 5.16 -0.81 -12.76
CA TYR A 87 4.96 0.34 -13.64
C TYR A 87 4.25 1.46 -12.87
N HIS A 88 4.37 2.71 -13.32
CA HIS A 88 3.79 3.85 -12.61
C HIS A 88 2.25 3.80 -12.61
N GLY A 89 1.66 4.03 -11.43
CA GLY A 89 0.23 4.24 -11.28
C GLY A 89 -0.30 3.71 -9.95
N TYR A 90 -1.32 4.36 -9.39
CA TYR A 90 -1.84 4.01 -8.07
C TYR A 90 -2.48 2.62 -8.00
N SER A 91 -1.98 1.78 -7.08
CA SER A 91 -2.69 0.56 -6.65
C SER A 91 -3.76 0.94 -5.62
N ASN A 92 -5.01 0.54 -5.88
CA ASN A 92 -6.15 0.81 -5.00
C ASN A 92 -6.81 -0.51 -4.60
N TYR A 93 -7.36 -0.56 -3.38
CA TYR A 93 -8.14 -1.72 -2.95
C TYR A 93 -9.35 -1.93 -3.87
N SER A 94 -9.73 -3.19 -4.07
CA SER A 94 -11.05 -3.55 -4.59
C SER A 94 -12.08 -3.71 -3.47
N LEU A 95 -13.37 -3.70 -3.84
CA LEU A 95 -14.47 -4.00 -2.91
C LEU A 95 -14.28 -5.37 -2.23
N ARG A 96 -13.72 -6.34 -2.94
CA ARG A 96 -13.45 -7.66 -2.36
C ARG A 96 -12.40 -7.58 -1.26
N GLU A 97 -11.41 -6.72 -1.37
CA GLU A 97 -10.28 -6.67 -0.42
C GLU A 97 -10.62 -5.84 0.81
N ASN A 98 -11.17 -4.64 0.59
CA ASN A 98 -11.50 -3.69 1.64
C ASN A 98 -12.61 -2.74 1.18
N TRP A 99 -13.86 -3.22 1.13
CA TRP A 99 -14.99 -2.40 0.66
C TRP A 99 -15.17 -1.11 1.46
N ILE A 100 -14.82 -1.11 2.75
CA ILE A 100 -14.93 0.11 3.57
C ILE A 100 -13.95 1.18 3.07
N ALA A 101 -12.69 0.82 2.81
CA ALA A 101 -11.71 1.75 2.26
C ALA A 101 -12.10 2.23 0.85
N VAL A 102 -12.67 1.36 0.02
CA VAL A 102 -13.16 1.75 -1.31
C VAL A 102 -14.31 2.75 -1.23
N ILE A 103 -15.33 2.47 -0.41
CA ILE A 103 -16.47 3.39 -0.24
C ILE A 103 -16.00 4.71 0.35
N ALA A 104 -15.12 4.69 1.36
CA ALA A 104 -14.54 5.91 1.92
C ALA A 104 -13.71 6.68 0.88
N GLY A 105 -12.98 5.96 0.03
CA GLY A 105 -12.28 6.49 -1.14
C GLY A 105 -13.20 7.26 -2.09
N SER A 106 -14.37 6.69 -2.39
CA SER A 106 -15.34 7.29 -3.31
C SER A 106 -16.13 8.45 -2.69
N LEU A 107 -16.40 8.42 -1.38
CA LEU A 107 -17.32 9.37 -0.73
C LEU A 107 -16.63 10.48 0.07
N ILE A 108 -15.42 10.27 0.57
CA ILE A 108 -14.75 11.17 1.50
C ILE A 108 -13.48 11.74 0.87
N TRP A 109 -12.55 10.86 0.49
CA TRP A 109 -11.28 11.26 -0.09
C TRP A 109 -10.64 10.08 -0.84
N SER A 110 -10.32 10.28 -2.12
CA SER A 110 -9.79 9.25 -3.05
C SER A 110 -8.68 8.39 -2.44
N ASP A 111 -7.77 9.02 -1.72
CA ASP A 111 -6.53 8.43 -1.23
C ASP A 111 -6.77 7.41 -0.11
N LEU A 112 -7.97 7.38 0.47
CA LEU A 112 -8.34 6.35 1.45
C LEU A 112 -8.38 4.95 0.82
N SER A 113 -8.58 4.84 -0.49
CA SER A 113 -8.54 3.56 -1.19
C SER A 113 -7.16 3.20 -1.75
N ALA A 114 -6.24 4.17 -1.82
CA ALA A 114 -4.86 3.96 -2.27
C ALA A 114 -4.07 3.15 -1.24
N ILE A 115 -3.46 2.05 -1.66
CA ILE A 115 -2.85 1.07 -0.75
C ILE A 115 -1.53 1.61 -0.18
N VAL A 116 -1.36 1.55 1.14
CA VAL A 116 -0.08 1.92 1.81
C VAL A 116 0.59 0.76 2.56
N LEU A 117 0.00 -0.44 2.56
CA LEU A 117 0.59 -1.62 3.18
C LEU A 117 1.51 -2.34 2.17
N PRO A 118 2.82 -2.53 2.45
CA PRO A 118 3.78 -3.06 1.47
C PRO A 118 3.37 -4.40 0.82
N ASN A 119 2.92 -5.36 1.62
CA ASN A 119 2.47 -6.67 1.14
C ASN A 119 1.15 -6.60 0.35
N ASP A 120 0.35 -5.55 0.51
CA ASP A 120 -0.84 -5.36 -0.32
C ASP A 120 -0.49 -4.63 -1.62
N ILE A 121 0.47 -3.68 -1.61
CA ILE A 121 0.99 -3.03 -2.83
C ILE A 121 1.58 -4.08 -3.78
N LEU A 122 2.37 -5.02 -3.25
CA LEU A 122 3.00 -6.09 -4.04
C LEU A 122 2.02 -7.08 -4.67
N LYS A 123 0.71 -6.97 -4.46
CA LYS A 123 -0.28 -7.78 -5.19
C LYS A 123 -0.66 -7.18 -6.54
N TYR A 124 -0.21 -5.96 -6.83
CA TYR A 124 -0.53 -5.21 -8.04
C TYR A 124 0.73 -5.02 -8.89
N PRO A 125 0.58 -4.94 -10.22
CA PRO A 125 1.70 -4.72 -11.13
C PRO A 125 2.10 -3.23 -11.18
N ASN A 126 1.20 -2.33 -10.77
CA ASN A 126 1.43 -0.90 -10.73
C ASN A 126 1.59 -0.39 -9.30
N ALA A 127 2.39 0.66 -9.14
CA ALA A 127 2.51 1.41 -7.90
C ALA A 127 2.92 2.86 -8.20
N ALA A 128 2.31 3.83 -7.52
CA ALA A 128 2.73 5.23 -7.59
C ALA A 128 4.07 5.45 -6.86
N CYS A 129 4.70 6.60 -7.06
CA CYS A 129 5.99 6.97 -6.44
C CYS A 129 6.07 6.69 -4.93
N SER A 130 5.03 7.08 -4.20
CA SER A 130 4.90 6.83 -2.76
C SER A 130 4.80 5.34 -2.43
N GLN A 131 4.06 4.56 -3.22
CA GLN A 131 3.85 3.13 -3.02
C GLN A 131 5.12 2.32 -3.31
N GLN A 132 5.84 2.65 -4.39
CA GLN A 132 7.13 2.04 -4.70
C GLN A 132 8.15 2.31 -3.59
N SER A 133 8.20 3.56 -3.12
CA SER A 133 9.07 3.94 -2.02
C SER A 133 8.68 3.27 -0.69
N ILE A 134 7.39 3.11 -0.40
CA ILE A 134 6.89 2.35 0.76
C ILE A 134 7.42 0.91 0.76
N VAL A 135 7.36 0.24 -0.39
CA VAL A 135 7.87 -1.13 -0.53
C VAL A 135 9.39 -1.16 -0.26
N MET A 136 10.14 -0.24 -0.85
CA MET A 136 11.58 -0.18 -0.68
C MET A 136 12.01 0.18 0.76
N MET A 137 11.30 1.10 1.42
CA MET A 137 11.52 1.47 2.83
C MET A 137 11.29 0.27 3.77
N GLU A 138 10.25 -0.54 3.55
CA GLU A 138 10.03 -1.76 4.35
C GLU A 138 11.14 -2.79 4.12
N CYS A 139 11.68 -2.89 2.90
CA CYS A 139 12.83 -3.74 2.62
C CYS A 139 14.11 -3.25 3.33
N PHE A 140 14.37 -1.95 3.29
CA PHE A 140 15.47 -1.32 4.04
C PHE A 140 15.34 -1.57 5.54
N LYS A 141 14.15 -1.38 6.10
CA LYS A 141 13.85 -1.69 7.51
C LYS A 141 14.21 -3.14 7.86
N ARG A 142 13.78 -4.13 7.06
CA ARG A 142 14.06 -5.55 7.29
C ARG A 142 15.53 -5.92 7.12
N LYS A 143 16.28 -5.17 6.31
CA LYS A 143 17.72 -5.35 6.11
C LYS A 143 18.57 -4.50 7.05
N GLY A 144 17.96 -3.78 7.99
CA GLY A 144 18.67 -2.95 8.96
C GLY A 144 19.35 -1.72 8.34
N ILE A 145 18.88 -1.27 7.17
CA ILE A 145 19.37 -0.05 6.50
C ILE A 145 18.51 1.12 6.99
N PRO A 146 19.07 2.10 7.71
CA PRO A 146 18.30 3.27 8.10
C PRO A 146 17.83 4.04 6.87
N PHE A 147 16.61 4.54 6.89
CA PHE A 147 16.02 5.22 5.75
C PHE A 147 15.33 6.51 6.16
N ARG A 148 15.11 7.41 5.20
CA ARG A 148 14.25 8.58 5.39
C ARG A 148 13.50 8.89 4.10
N LYS A 149 12.27 9.41 4.24
CA LYS A 149 11.46 9.84 3.11
C LYS A 149 12.01 11.14 2.52
N ILE A 150 11.91 11.27 1.20
CA ILE A 150 12.13 12.52 0.48
C ILE A 150 10.82 12.87 -0.22
N GLY A 151 10.16 13.92 0.25
CA GLY A 151 8.91 14.41 -0.32
C GLY A 151 9.14 15.61 -1.21
N TYR A 152 8.43 15.66 -2.33
CA TYR A 152 8.31 16.82 -3.20
C TYR A 152 6.82 17.19 -3.34
N ASP A 153 6.51 18.27 -4.05
CA ASP A 153 5.12 18.71 -4.27
C ASP A 153 4.28 17.65 -4.98
N HIS A 154 4.87 16.95 -5.95
CA HIS A 154 4.19 15.97 -6.79
C HIS A 154 4.94 14.63 -6.88
N HIS A 155 5.98 14.45 -6.07
CA HIS A 155 6.81 13.25 -6.13
C HIS A 155 7.23 12.75 -4.74
N PHE A 156 7.56 11.47 -4.66
CA PHE A 156 8.00 10.84 -3.43
C PHE A 156 9.11 9.84 -3.72
N ALA A 157 10.22 10.00 -3.02
CA ALA A 157 11.39 9.14 -3.09
C ALA A 157 11.90 8.83 -1.66
N LEU A 158 13.08 8.21 -1.56
CA LEU A 158 13.69 7.89 -0.28
C LEU A 158 15.21 8.03 -0.32
N GLU A 159 15.81 8.08 0.86
CA GLU A 159 17.24 7.86 1.04
C GLU A 159 17.51 6.67 1.95
N GLY A 160 18.59 5.94 1.68
CA GLY A 160 19.13 4.90 2.55
C GLY A 160 20.50 5.31 3.10
N LEU A 161 20.73 5.09 4.40
CA LEU A 161 22.02 5.31 5.06
C LEU A 161 22.86 4.04 4.93
N VAL A 162 23.90 4.11 4.11
CA VAL A 162 24.77 2.99 3.81
C VAL A 162 26.20 3.39 4.16
N GLN A 163 26.87 2.61 5.02
CA GLN A 163 28.25 2.88 5.46
C GLN A 163 28.45 4.34 5.94
N GLY A 164 27.49 4.86 6.70
CA GLY A 164 27.54 6.22 7.25
C GLY A 164 27.24 7.35 6.26
N LYS A 165 26.79 7.05 5.03
CA LYS A 165 26.45 8.03 4.00
C LYS A 165 25.03 7.85 3.49
N TRP A 166 24.33 8.95 3.28
CA TRP A 166 23.00 8.95 2.66
C TRP A 166 23.12 8.80 1.15
N TYR A 167 22.30 7.93 0.58
CA TYR A 167 22.18 7.72 -0.85
C TYR A 167 20.71 7.86 -1.26
N TYR A 168 20.47 8.72 -2.24
CA TYR A 168 19.16 8.95 -2.83
C TYR A 168 18.72 7.76 -3.67
N PHE A 169 17.47 7.31 -3.50
CA PHE A 169 16.84 6.28 -4.29
C PHE A 169 15.45 6.73 -4.71
N ASP A 170 15.19 6.59 -6.00
CA ASP A 170 13.91 6.85 -6.60
C ASP A 170 13.58 5.64 -7.49
N PRO A 171 12.71 4.75 -7.01
CA PRO A 171 12.29 3.58 -7.77
C PRO A 171 11.27 3.91 -8.86
N ASP A 172 10.63 5.08 -8.84
CA ASP A 172 9.51 5.40 -9.72
C ASP A 172 9.95 6.18 -10.96
N LEU A 173 10.67 7.31 -10.80
CA LEU A 173 11.19 8.06 -11.95
C LEU A 173 12.50 7.49 -12.50
N GLU A 174 13.05 6.46 -11.85
CA GLU A 174 14.23 5.71 -12.30
C GLU A 174 15.45 6.57 -12.73
N PRO A 175 15.98 7.47 -11.88
CA PRO A 175 17.14 8.30 -12.23
C PRO A 175 18.36 7.45 -12.57
N GLU A 176 19.09 7.95 -13.56
CA GLU A 176 20.26 7.33 -14.18
C GLU A 176 21.55 7.96 -13.65
N PHE A 177 22.38 7.16 -12.96
CA PHE A 177 23.65 7.60 -12.36
C PHE A 177 24.86 7.19 -13.20
N TYR A 178 24.79 7.40 -14.53
CA TYR A 178 25.89 7.06 -15.44
C TYR A 178 27.03 8.08 -15.36
N ASP A 179 26.68 9.36 -15.44
CA ASP A 179 27.63 10.47 -15.52
C ASP A 179 27.96 11.06 -14.14
N VAL A 180 27.18 10.69 -13.12
CA VAL A 180 27.29 11.21 -11.75
C VAL A 180 27.21 10.08 -10.74
N LYS A 181 27.94 10.23 -9.62
CA LYS A 181 27.88 9.25 -8.54
C LYS A 181 26.59 9.41 -7.75
N ARG A 182 25.92 8.30 -7.40
CA ARG A 182 24.81 8.33 -6.44
C ARG A 182 25.31 8.92 -5.12
N ASN A 183 24.64 9.97 -4.66
CA ASN A 183 24.91 10.68 -3.41
C ASN A 183 23.60 10.99 -2.68
N SER A 184 23.68 11.71 -1.58
CA SER A 184 22.49 12.27 -0.93
C SER A 184 21.77 13.26 -1.83
N ILE A 185 20.48 13.46 -1.58
CA ILE A 185 19.66 14.41 -2.32
C ILE A 185 20.16 15.84 -2.15
N ASP A 186 20.68 16.19 -0.97
CA ASP A 186 21.28 17.50 -0.72
C ASP A 186 22.51 17.72 -1.60
N SER A 187 23.36 16.70 -1.77
CA SER A 187 24.52 16.79 -2.65
C SER A 187 24.12 16.86 -4.13
N ILE A 188 23.06 16.18 -4.54
CA ILE A 188 22.56 16.20 -5.91
C ILE A 188 22.11 17.63 -6.25
N PHE A 189 21.23 18.21 -5.42
CA PHE A 189 20.70 19.57 -5.62
C PHE A 189 21.77 20.66 -5.49
N ALA A 190 22.72 20.53 -4.57
CA ALA A 190 23.80 21.50 -4.41
C ALA A 190 24.68 21.62 -5.67
N LYS A 191 24.73 20.55 -6.48
CA LYS A 191 25.52 20.48 -7.72
C LYS A 191 24.67 20.58 -8.99
N GLN A 192 23.35 20.77 -8.85
CA GLN A 192 22.40 20.76 -9.96
C GLN A 192 22.45 19.45 -10.78
N GLU A 193 22.76 18.33 -10.13
CA GLU A 193 22.89 17.01 -10.77
C GLU A 193 21.50 16.41 -11.11
N GLU A 194 20.40 16.95 -10.59
CA GLU A 194 19.02 16.52 -10.89
C GLU A 194 18.70 16.58 -12.39
N PHE A 195 19.15 17.63 -13.08
CA PHE A 195 19.00 17.76 -14.54
C PHE A 195 19.78 16.68 -15.30
N THR A 196 20.85 16.16 -14.72
CA THR A 196 21.65 15.09 -15.33
C THR A 196 21.00 13.73 -15.12
N ILE A 197 20.57 13.42 -13.89
CA ILE A 197 20.05 12.07 -13.57
C ILE A 197 18.63 11.83 -14.10
N TYR A 198 17.86 12.89 -14.39
CA TYR A 198 16.50 12.81 -14.92
C TYR A 198 16.36 13.20 -16.40
N LYS A 199 17.46 13.51 -17.11
CA LYS A 199 17.43 14.02 -18.51
C LYS A 199 16.62 13.17 -19.50
N ASN A 200 16.52 11.86 -19.26
CA ASN A 200 15.80 10.90 -20.10
C ASN A 200 14.42 10.51 -19.53
N ARG A 201 13.93 11.24 -18.52
CA ARG A 201 12.73 10.91 -17.72
C ARG A 201 11.78 12.08 -17.64
N LEU A 202 12.34 13.27 -17.36
CA LEU A 202 11.63 14.53 -17.23
C LEU A 202 12.33 15.60 -18.08
N ASP A 203 11.56 16.55 -18.61
CA ASP A 203 12.12 17.79 -19.14
C ASP A 203 12.44 18.77 -18.00
N SER A 204 13.10 19.90 -18.32
CA SER A 204 13.47 20.90 -17.30
C SER A 204 12.27 21.41 -16.53
N ALA A 205 11.13 21.62 -17.20
CA ALA A 205 9.90 22.06 -16.55
C ALA A 205 9.34 21.00 -15.58
N GLY A 206 9.42 19.71 -15.93
CA GLY A 206 9.03 18.60 -15.07
C GLY A 206 9.93 18.46 -13.84
N ILE A 207 11.23 18.72 -13.99
CA ILE A 207 12.17 18.75 -12.85
C ILE A 207 11.86 19.94 -11.94
N GLU A 208 11.71 21.14 -12.51
CA GLU A 208 11.43 22.34 -11.73
C GLU A 208 10.08 22.26 -11.02
N SER A 209 9.02 21.81 -11.69
CA SER A 209 7.69 21.71 -11.07
C SER A 209 7.54 20.49 -10.15
N GLY A 210 8.13 19.35 -10.51
CA GLY A 210 7.99 18.10 -9.78
C GLY A 210 8.93 17.97 -8.57
N LEU A 211 10.10 18.61 -8.62
CA LEU A 211 11.19 18.40 -7.66
C LEU A 211 11.67 19.69 -6.95
N ALA A 212 11.09 20.87 -7.21
CA ALA A 212 11.54 22.13 -6.59
C ALA A 212 11.54 22.12 -5.05
N ASN A 213 10.42 21.73 -4.45
CA ASN A 213 10.23 21.85 -3.00
C ASN A 213 10.51 20.52 -2.30
N LYS A 214 11.77 20.26 -1.99
CA LYS A 214 12.15 19.04 -1.25
C LYS A 214 11.91 19.17 0.26
N THR A 215 11.41 18.10 0.85
CA THR A 215 11.29 17.90 2.30
C THR A 215 11.93 16.58 2.69
N ILE A 216 12.69 16.58 3.78
CA ILE A 216 13.36 15.39 4.30
C ILE A 216 12.64 14.98 5.58
N GLY A 217 12.19 13.73 5.64
CA GLY A 217 11.55 13.20 6.84
C GLY A 217 12.55 12.69 7.88
N GLU A 218 12.00 12.37 9.06
CA GLU A 218 12.74 11.71 10.12
C GLU A 218 13.19 10.29 9.74
N VAL A 219 14.32 9.87 10.32
CA VAL A 219 14.93 8.57 10.07
C VAL A 219 14.05 7.44 10.62
N ASN A 220 13.88 6.37 9.86
CA ASN A 220 13.13 5.15 10.20
C ASN A 220 11.66 5.38 10.56
N THR A 221 11.09 6.50 10.14
CA THR A 221 9.67 6.78 10.37
C THR A 221 8.81 5.92 9.45
N PRO A 222 7.82 5.17 9.98
CA PRO A 222 6.89 4.41 9.16
C PRO A 222 6.17 5.31 8.15
N PRO A 223 6.08 4.91 6.86
CA PRO A 223 5.34 5.71 5.91
C PRO A 223 3.83 5.62 6.17
N ALA A 224 3.14 6.76 6.06
CA ALA A 224 1.69 6.89 6.17
C ALA A 224 1.06 6.09 7.35
N PRO A 225 1.47 6.33 8.61
CA PRO A 225 1.06 5.51 9.75
C PRO A 225 -0.46 5.53 10.01
N ARG A 226 -1.10 6.68 9.79
CA ARG A 226 -2.56 6.84 9.94
C ARG A 226 -3.33 6.05 8.88
N ALA A 227 -2.90 6.14 7.61
CA ALA A 227 -3.51 5.38 6.53
C ALA A 227 -3.29 3.87 6.70
N SER A 228 -2.10 3.47 7.16
CA SER A 228 -1.81 2.07 7.49
C SER A 228 -2.74 1.53 8.57
N LEU A 229 -2.93 2.28 9.66
CA LEU A 229 -3.88 1.90 10.72
C LEU A 229 -5.32 1.83 10.19
N PHE A 230 -5.74 2.84 9.42
CA PHE A 230 -7.05 2.85 8.78
C PHE A 230 -7.27 1.60 7.92
N HIS A 231 -6.32 1.24 7.05
CA HIS A 231 -6.42 0.05 6.21
C HIS A 231 -6.44 -1.24 7.03
N LEU A 232 -5.61 -1.37 8.05
CA LEU A 232 -5.61 -2.57 8.91
C LEU A 232 -6.96 -2.78 9.59
N VAL A 233 -7.53 -1.73 10.17
CA VAL A 233 -8.85 -1.77 10.84
C VAL A 233 -9.97 -2.05 9.84
N THR A 234 -10.03 -1.27 8.75
CA THR A 234 -11.10 -1.40 7.75
C THR A 234 -11.05 -2.72 6.99
N LYS A 235 -9.87 -3.30 6.80
CA LYS A 235 -9.72 -4.63 6.20
C LYS A 235 -10.32 -5.71 7.09
N VAL A 236 -10.05 -5.70 8.40
CA VAL A 236 -10.67 -6.64 9.35
C VAL A 236 -12.19 -6.46 9.36
N LEU A 237 -12.67 -5.21 9.49
CA LEU A 237 -14.10 -4.91 9.50
C LEU A 237 -14.78 -5.33 8.19
N SER A 238 -14.13 -5.13 7.04
CA SER A 238 -14.67 -5.54 5.74
C SER A 238 -14.93 -7.05 5.66
N LYS A 239 -14.20 -7.86 6.44
CA LYS A 239 -14.35 -9.32 6.51
C LYS A 239 -15.34 -9.80 7.56
N THR A 240 -15.58 -9.02 8.62
CA THR A 240 -16.29 -9.50 9.81
C THR A 240 -17.55 -8.72 10.14
N LEU A 241 -17.77 -7.52 9.57
CA LEU A 241 -18.88 -6.64 9.95
C LEU A 241 -20.26 -7.25 9.70
N TRP A 242 -20.38 -8.18 8.76
CA TRP A 242 -21.62 -8.94 8.50
C TRP A 242 -22.08 -9.80 9.69
N LEU A 243 -21.18 -10.14 10.62
CA LEU A 243 -21.53 -10.87 11.85
C LEU A 243 -22.31 -10.01 12.84
N LEU A 244 -22.11 -8.68 12.83
CA LEU A 244 -22.75 -7.78 13.78
C LEU A 244 -24.29 -7.79 13.68
N PRO A 245 -24.92 -7.61 12.51
CA PRO A 245 -26.39 -7.68 12.42
C PRO A 245 -26.94 -9.08 12.72
N LEU A 246 -26.20 -10.15 12.44
CA LEU A 246 -26.60 -11.52 12.82
C LEU A 246 -26.53 -11.73 14.34
N GLY A 247 -25.50 -11.20 15.00
CA GLY A 247 -25.38 -11.22 16.46
C GLY A 247 -26.52 -10.45 17.13
N LEU A 248 -26.87 -9.26 16.62
CA LEU A 248 -28.02 -8.48 17.09
C LEU A 248 -29.34 -9.23 16.90
N LEU A 249 -29.52 -9.89 15.75
CA LEU A 249 -30.70 -10.71 15.47
C LEU A 249 -30.84 -11.84 16.50
N PHE A 250 -29.73 -12.54 16.79
CA PHE A 250 -29.69 -13.61 17.79
C PHE A 250 -30.03 -13.09 19.19
N TYR A 251 -29.42 -11.97 19.59
CA TYR A 251 -29.66 -11.32 20.87
C TYR A 251 -31.13 -10.93 21.07
N PHE A 252 -31.74 -10.26 20.09
CA PHE A 252 -33.15 -9.87 20.18
C PHE A 252 -34.10 -11.07 20.21
N ASN A 253 -33.78 -12.15 19.50
CA ASN A 253 -34.56 -13.38 19.54
C ASN A 253 -34.46 -14.08 20.91
N ARG A 254 -33.28 -14.08 21.55
CA ARG A 254 -33.12 -14.62 22.90
C ARG A 254 -33.90 -13.81 23.95
N ARG A 255 -33.82 -12.48 23.91
CA ARG A 255 -34.59 -11.62 24.84
C ARG A 255 -36.09 -11.86 24.74
N LYS A 256 -36.64 -11.95 23.53
CA LYS A 256 -38.08 -12.25 23.33
C LYS A 256 -38.50 -13.59 23.92
N LYS A 257 -37.66 -14.63 23.82
CA LYS A 257 -37.95 -15.93 24.44
C LYS A 257 -37.97 -15.85 25.97
N LEU A 258 -37.02 -15.14 26.56
CA LEU A 258 -36.94 -14.95 28.02
C LEU A 258 -38.16 -14.17 28.55
N THR A 259 -38.54 -13.07 27.89
CA THR A 259 -39.72 -12.30 28.30
C THR A 259 -41.02 -13.09 28.15
N LYS A 260 -41.16 -13.87 27.07
CA LYS A 260 -42.34 -14.71 26.87
C LYS A 260 -42.41 -15.83 27.92
N GLY A 261 -41.29 -16.48 28.24
CA GLY A 261 -41.21 -17.51 29.29
C GLY A 261 -41.63 -16.96 30.66
N ARG A 262 -41.12 -15.80 31.05
CA ARG A 262 -41.50 -15.13 32.31
C ARG A 262 -42.99 -14.79 32.39
N LEU A 263 -43.58 -14.30 31.30
CA LEU A 263 -45.02 -14.01 31.27
C LEU A 263 -45.88 -15.27 31.38
N TYR A 264 -45.41 -16.43 30.89
CA TYR A 264 -46.14 -17.69 31.09
C TYR A 264 -46.05 -18.15 32.55
N GLU A 265 -44.86 -18.09 33.18
CA GLU A 265 -44.69 -18.42 34.61
C GLU A 265 -45.54 -17.53 35.52
N GLU A 266 -45.59 -16.21 35.26
CA GLU A 266 -46.42 -15.26 36.03
C GLU A 266 -47.92 -15.55 35.88
N ASN A 267 -48.38 -16.02 34.70
CA ASN A 267 -49.78 -16.38 34.48
C ASN A 267 -50.16 -17.75 35.07
N GLU A 268 -49.24 -18.73 35.10
CA GLU A 268 -49.47 -20.03 35.75
C GLU A 268 -49.53 -19.91 37.28
N LEU A 269 -48.74 -19.02 37.89
CA LEU A 269 -48.80 -18.76 39.33
C LEU A 269 -50.06 -18.00 39.78
N ALA A 270 -50.75 -17.35 38.85
CA ALA A 270 -51.96 -16.56 39.12
C ALA A 270 -53.26 -17.34 38.90
N ALA A 271 -53.21 -18.56 38.36
CA ALA A 271 -54.34 -19.44 38.09
C ALA A 271 -54.48 -20.52 39.18
#